data_AF-A0A9R0PZ81-F1
#
_entry.id   AF-A0A9R0PZ81-F1
#
_cell.length_a   1.000
_cell.length_b   1.000
_cell.length_c   1.000
_cell.angle_alpha   90.00
_cell.angle_beta   90.00
_cell.angle_gamma   90.00
#
_symmetry.space_group_name_H-M   'P 1'
#
loop_
_entity.id
_entity.type
_entity.pdbx_description
1 polymer ?
#
loop_
_entity_poly.entity_id
_entity_poly.type
_entity_poly.pdbx_seq_one_letter_code
_entity_poly.pdbx_strand_id
1 'polypeptide(L)'
;MLPNICSTLYCWTCCKLQRICSSATLQLDVPQKNYSVGQICCYGLRWILNFLLIEVMTHFFHYNAFVVSRLWRQLAPFEIFIISYGVLFFMWLKFFLIWRYFRFWSLVGGVETPENMPRCINNCPDLESFWKSWHASFNRWLVRYVYIPLGGSRRKLISVWIVFTFVAVWHDLEWKLISWAWLTCLFFVPEIVIKSFSNNFQAKSTLGRFIHRELCVIAGAVTVSSLMVANLVGYVVGPSGIKVLMSRMLHKDALPALGIIFSTFYVGVKLIFHIRDARKT
;
A
#
# COMPACT_ATOMS: atom_id res chain seq x y z
N MET A 1 -41.09 1.97 -1.69
CA MET A 1 -40.24 0.98 -2.39
C MET A 1 -38.88 1.51 -2.86
N LEU A 2 -38.62 2.83 -2.88
CA LEU A 2 -37.29 3.41 -3.18
C LEU A 2 -36.22 3.44 -2.06
N PRO A 3 -36.51 3.28 -0.74
CA PRO A 3 -35.46 3.33 0.29
C PRO A 3 -34.51 2.12 0.31
N ASN A 4 -34.94 0.97 -0.22
CA ASN A 4 -34.20 -0.30 -0.08
C ASN A 4 -33.12 -0.52 -1.14
N ILE A 5 -33.12 0.26 -2.22
CA ILE A 5 -32.11 0.13 -3.29
C ILE A 5 -30.83 0.87 -2.89
N CYS A 6 -30.95 2.01 -2.21
CA CYS A 6 -29.81 2.78 -1.71
C CYS A 6 -29.01 1.95 -0.69
N SER A 7 -29.69 1.34 0.28
CA SER A 7 -29.06 0.48 1.30
C SER A 7 -28.38 -0.76 0.72
N THR A 8 -28.83 -1.27 -0.43
CA THR A 8 -28.25 -2.46 -1.08
C THR A 8 -26.99 -2.11 -1.91
N LEU A 9 -26.96 -0.96 -2.60
CA LEU A 9 -25.79 -0.49 -3.36
C LEU A 9 -24.65 0.01 -2.45
N TYR A 10 -24.98 0.66 -1.33
CA TYR A 10 -24.01 0.94 -0.27
C TYR A 10 -23.59 -0.33 0.49
N CYS A 11 -24.39 -1.40 0.45
CA CYS A 11 -24.08 -2.66 1.15
C CYS A 11 -22.87 -3.39 0.54
N TRP A 12 -22.70 -3.41 -0.78
CA TRP A 12 -21.61 -4.22 -1.38
C TRP A 12 -20.20 -3.70 -1.08
N THR A 13 -20.04 -2.39 -0.80
CA THR A 13 -18.78 -1.81 -0.29
C THR A 13 -18.68 -1.84 1.24
N CYS A 14 -19.75 -2.21 1.97
CA CYS A 14 -19.86 -2.03 3.43
C CYS A 14 -20.26 -3.31 4.21
N CYS A 15 -20.57 -4.41 3.53
CA CYS A 15 -21.00 -5.69 4.12
C CYS A 15 -19.83 -6.50 4.70
N LYS A 16 -19.22 -6.02 5.79
CA LYS A 16 -18.59 -6.85 6.85
C LYS A 16 -18.09 -6.07 8.07
N LEU A 17 -18.63 -4.89 8.39
CA LEU A 17 -18.17 -4.08 9.53
C LEU A 17 -19.33 -3.62 10.42
N GLN A 18 -19.75 -4.47 11.35
CA GLN A 18 -20.87 -4.21 12.28
C GLN A 18 -20.77 -2.87 13.05
N ARG A 19 -19.55 -2.39 13.36
CA ARG A 19 -19.33 -1.06 13.97
C ARG A 19 -19.25 0.13 13.01
N ILE A 20 -18.89 -0.09 11.73
CA ILE A 20 -19.00 0.97 10.71
C ILE A 20 -20.45 1.13 10.31
N CYS A 21 -21.20 0.03 10.23
CA CYS A 21 -22.65 0.09 10.04
C CYS A 21 -23.32 0.86 11.17
N SER A 22 -22.99 0.59 12.45
CA SER A 22 -23.59 1.32 13.57
C SER A 22 -23.24 2.82 13.58
N SER A 23 -22.01 3.20 13.21
CA SER A 23 -21.67 4.62 13.07
C SER A 23 -22.34 5.26 11.85
N ALA A 24 -22.44 4.54 10.74
CA ALA A 24 -23.07 5.03 9.52
C ALA A 24 -24.59 5.21 9.70
N THR A 25 -25.27 4.28 10.39
CA THR A 25 -26.70 4.43 10.72
C THR A 25 -26.92 5.62 11.63
N LEU A 26 -26.07 5.83 12.64
CA LEU A 26 -26.14 7.03 13.48
C LEU A 26 -25.93 8.33 12.68
N GLN A 27 -25.10 8.30 11.64
CA GLN A 27 -24.89 9.47 10.77
C GLN A 27 -26.04 9.70 9.79
N LEU A 28 -26.82 8.67 9.45
CA LEU A 28 -28.06 8.83 8.69
C LEU A 28 -29.14 9.51 9.54
N ASP A 29 -29.21 9.16 10.82
CA ASP A 29 -30.14 9.79 11.77
C ASP A 29 -29.67 11.21 12.17
N VAL A 30 -28.35 11.40 12.29
CA VAL A 30 -27.72 12.68 12.67
C VAL A 30 -26.57 13.02 11.69
N PRO A 31 -26.89 13.69 10.56
CA PRO A 31 -25.91 14.04 9.54
C PRO A 31 -24.77 14.89 10.11
N GLN A 32 -23.54 14.50 9.79
CA GLN A 32 -22.35 15.23 10.26
C GLN A 32 -22.11 16.46 9.37
N LYS A 33 -21.99 17.64 9.98
CA LYS A 33 -21.72 18.92 9.26
C LYS A 33 -20.25 19.32 9.30
N ASN A 34 -19.34 18.35 9.35
CA ASN A 34 -17.90 18.60 9.46
C ASN A 34 -17.29 19.17 8.16
N TYR A 35 -17.95 18.97 7.02
CA TYR A 35 -17.47 19.41 5.71
C TYR A 35 -18.38 20.50 5.12
N SER A 36 -17.77 21.59 4.66
CA SER A 36 -18.49 22.60 3.88
C SER A 36 -18.72 22.12 2.45
N VAL A 37 -19.74 22.66 1.79
CA VAL A 37 -20.02 22.37 0.37
C VAL A 37 -18.79 22.66 -0.50
N GLY A 38 -18.08 23.76 -0.21
CA GLY A 38 -16.84 24.09 -0.91
C GLY A 38 -15.74 23.02 -0.75
N GLN A 39 -15.61 22.42 0.43
CA GLN A 39 -14.64 21.32 0.66
C GLN A 39 -15.04 20.06 -0.10
N ILE A 40 -16.33 19.74 -0.17
CA ILE A 40 -16.85 18.59 -0.92
C ILE A 40 -16.63 18.81 -2.43
N CYS A 41 -16.92 20.01 -2.95
CA CYS A 41 -16.65 20.38 -4.34
C CYS A 41 -15.16 20.29 -4.67
N CYS A 42 -14.28 20.83 -3.81
CA CYS A 42 -12.83 20.71 -3.96
C CYS A 42 -12.36 19.24 -3.94
N TYR A 43 -12.98 18.39 -3.12
CA TYR A 43 -12.69 16.96 -3.10
C TYR A 43 -13.09 16.28 -4.41
N GLY A 44 -14.28 16.60 -4.95
CA GLY A 44 -14.75 16.13 -6.26
C GLY A 44 -13.85 16.60 -7.41
N LEU A 45 -13.45 17.88 -7.42
CA LEU A 45 -12.51 18.42 -8.41
C LEU A 45 -11.17 17.68 -8.38
N ARG A 46 -10.62 17.44 -7.18
CA ARG A 46 -9.40 16.64 -7.02
C ARG A 46 -9.60 15.23 -7.57
N TRP A 47 -10.75 14.61 -7.37
CA TRP A 47 -11.04 13.29 -7.94
C TRP A 47 -11.03 13.32 -9.48
N ILE A 48 -11.68 14.30 -10.09
CA ILE A 48 -11.71 14.49 -11.56
C ILE A 48 -10.29 14.66 -12.11
N LEU A 49 -9.47 15.50 -11.48
CA LEU A 49 -8.07 15.70 -11.90
C LEU A 49 -7.25 14.40 -11.84
N ASN A 50 -7.45 13.60 -10.79
CA ASN A 50 -6.79 12.29 -10.68
C ASN A 50 -7.34 11.27 -11.71
N PHE A 51 -8.61 11.39 -12.09
CA PHE A 51 -9.21 10.56 -13.14
C PHE A 51 -8.60 10.91 -14.51
N LEU A 52 -8.49 12.20 -14.85
CA LEU A 52 -7.80 12.64 -16.07
C LEU A 52 -6.33 12.20 -16.07
N LEU A 53 -5.66 12.23 -14.91
CA LEU A 53 -4.30 11.74 -14.79
C LEU A 53 -4.19 10.24 -15.12
N ILE A 54 -5.11 9.39 -14.64
CA ILE A 54 -5.04 7.96 -14.96
C ILE A 54 -5.30 7.71 -16.45
N GLU A 55 -6.25 8.43 -17.06
CA GLU A 55 -6.54 8.34 -18.50
C GLU A 55 -5.32 8.71 -19.35
N VAL A 56 -4.71 9.87 -19.07
CA VAL A 56 -3.45 10.30 -19.68
C VAL A 56 -2.37 9.23 -19.50
N MET A 57 -2.21 8.73 -18.27
CA MET A 57 -1.19 7.72 -17.98
C MET A 57 -1.43 6.43 -18.77
N THR A 58 -2.67 5.97 -18.94
CA THR A 58 -2.98 4.77 -19.73
C THR A 58 -2.81 4.96 -21.22
N HIS A 59 -2.95 6.19 -21.74
CA HIS A 59 -2.71 6.51 -23.14
C HIS A 59 -1.22 6.56 -23.50
N PHE A 60 -0.36 7.04 -22.60
CA PHE A 60 1.08 7.16 -22.87
C PHE A 60 1.89 5.97 -22.36
N PHE A 61 1.47 5.33 -21.27
CA PHE A 61 2.25 4.30 -20.60
C PHE A 61 1.52 2.96 -20.54
N HIS A 62 1.81 2.11 -21.52
CA HIS A 62 1.17 0.81 -21.71
C HIS A 62 1.76 -0.30 -20.82
N TYR A 63 2.10 0.01 -19.55
CA TYR A 63 2.79 -0.92 -18.65
C TYR A 63 2.06 -2.26 -18.52
N ASN A 64 0.73 -2.26 -18.38
CA ASN A 64 -0.06 -3.49 -18.26
C ASN A 64 -0.02 -4.33 -19.55
N ALA A 65 0.06 -3.70 -20.72
CA ALA A 65 0.15 -4.42 -22.00
C ALA A 65 1.49 -5.18 -22.11
N PHE A 66 2.60 -4.59 -21.63
CA PHE A 66 3.91 -5.26 -21.55
C PHE A 66 3.89 -6.48 -20.63
N VAL A 67 3.13 -6.41 -19.53
CA VAL A 67 2.98 -7.55 -18.61
C VAL A 67 2.18 -8.68 -19.27
N VAL A 68 1.02 -8.35 -19.85
CA VAL A 68 0.12 -9.33 -20.47
C VAL A 68 0.77 -10.02 -21.66
N SER A 69 1.49 -9.27 -22.50
CA SER A 69 2.24 -9.81 -23.66
C SER A 69 3.47 -10.64 -23.28
N ARG A 70 3.86 -10.67 -21.99
CA ARG A 70 5.07 -11.35 -21.49
C ARG A 70 6.38 -10.89 -22.15
N LEU A 71 6.37 -9.70 -22.77
CA LEU A 71 7.53 -9.12 -23.43
C LEU A 71 8.66 -8.76 -22.44
N TRP A 72 8.32 -8.64 -21.16
CA TRP A 72 9.28 -8.46 -20.06
C TRP A 72 10.40 -9.50 -20.03
N ARG A 73 10.19 -10.69 -20.63
CA ARG A 73 11.23 -11.72 -20.77
C ARG A 73 12.38 -11.33 -21.69
N GLN A 74 12.21 -10.35 -22.56
CA GLN A 74 13.23 -9.89 -23.51
C GLN A 74 13.90 -8.59 -23.05
N LEU A 75 13.30 -7.90 -22.08
CA LEU A 75 13.76 -6.60 -21.60
C LEU A 75 14.97 -6.72 -20.65
N ALA A 76 15.73 -5.63 -20.58
CA ALA A 76 16.82 -5.46 -19.65
C ALA A 76 16.30 -5.36 -18.20
N PRO A 77 17.10 -5.75 -17.20
CA PRO A 77 16.77 -5.63 -15.77
C PRO A 77 16.15 -4.28 -15.36
N PHE A 78 16.75 -3.18 -15.82
CA PHE A 78 16.31 -1.83 -15.51
C PHE A 78 14.91 -1.51 -16.06
N GLU A 79 14.62 -1.93 -17.29
CA GLU A 79 13.33 -1.74 -17.94
C GLU A 79 12.22 -2.52 -17.23
N ILE A 80 12.53 -3.75 -16.80
CA ILE A 80 11.62 -4.58 -15.99
C ILE A 80 11.25 -3.82 -14.70
N PHE A 81 12.21 -3.18 -14.03
CA PHE A 81 11.93 -2.37 -12.86
C PHE A 81 11.03 -1.17 -13.15
N ILE A 82 11.30 -0.41 -14.21
CA ILE A 82 10.47 0.74 -14.60
C ILE A 82 9.03 0.29 -14.87
N ILE A 83 8.84 -0.76 -15.67
CA ILE A 83 7.51 -1.29 -15.98
C ILE A 83 6.79 -1.71 -14.70
N SER A 84 7.50 -2.40 -13.81
CA SER A 84 6.90 -2.92 -12.58
C SER A 84 6.50 -1.82 -11.61
N TYR A 85 7.33 -0.79 -11.51
CA TYR A 85 7.01 0.41 -10.76
C TYR A 85 5.82 1.17 -11.37
N GLY A 86 5.74 1.24 -12.70
CA GLY A 86 4.60 1.80 -13.42
C GLY A 86 3.29 1.03 -13.17
N VAL A 87 3.33 -0.31 -13.21
CA VAL A 87 2.17 -1.17 -12.89
C VAL A 87 1.72 -0.96 -11.44
N LEU A 88 2.66 -0.85 -10.50
CA LEU A 88 2.36 -0.58 -9.10
C LEU A 88 1.66 0.75 -8.90
N PHE A 89 2.15 1.80 -9.56
CA PHE A 89 1.53 3.12 -9.53
C PHE A 89 0.15 3.13 -10.15
N PHE A 90 -0.01 2.47 -11.30
CA PHE A 90 -1.30 2.28 -11.92
C PHE A 90 -2.28 1.58 -10.99
N MET A 91 -1.86 0.50 -10.33
CA MET A 91 -2.67 -0.23 -9.38
C MET A 91 -3.07 0.65 -8.18
N TRP A 92 -2.12 1.39 -7.59
CA TRP A 92 -2.41 2.32 -6.49
C TRP A 92 -3.40 3.41 -6.93
N LEU A 93 -3.19 4.05 -8.09
CA LEU A 93 -4.03 5.13 -8.60
C LEU A 93 -5.45 4.65 -8.93
N LYS A 94 -5.56 3.45 -9.50
CA LYS A 94 -6.84 2.78 -9.77
C LYS A 94 -7.64 2.62 -8.48
N PHE A 95 -7.05 2.02 -7.44
CA PHE A 95 -7.74 1.85 -6.16
C PHE A 95 -8.03 3.19 -5.49
N PHE A 96 -7.08 4.11 -5.51
CA PHE A 96 -7.27 5.47 -4.99
C PHE A 96 -8.51 6.15 -5.59
N LEU A 97 -8.69 6.08 -6.91
CA LEU A 97 -9.86 6.63 -7.59
C LEU A 97 -11.17 5.94 -7.19
N ILE A 98 -11.18 4.60 -7.17
CA ILE A 98 -12.38 3.83 -6.78
C ILE A 98 -12.82 4.20 -5.36
N TRP A 99 -11.90 4.22 -4.40
CA TRP A 99 -12.25 4.50 -3.01
C TRP A 99 -12.68 5.95 -2.78
N ARG A 100 -12.02 6.89 -3.45
CA ARG A 100 -12.39 8.31 -3.39
C ARG A 100 -13.73 8.59 -4.03
N TYR A 101 -14.09 7.87 -5.10
CA TYR A 101 -15.40 7.98 -5.71
C TYR A 101 -16.50 7.63 -4.72
N PHE A 102 -16.40 6.48 -4.05
CA PHE A 102 -17.39 6.07 -3.05
C PHE A 102 -17.42 7.01 -1.84
N ARG A 103 -16.25 7.48 -1.38
CA ARG A 103 -16.19 8.46 -0.30
C ARG A 103 -16.84 9.80 -0.71
N PHE A 104 -16.61 10.28 -1.92
CA PHE A 104 -17.22 11.52 -2.42
C PHE A 104 -18.75 11.46 -2.34
N TRP A 105 -19.36 10.40 -2.89
CA TRP A 105 -20.80 10.23 -2.83
C TRP A 105 -21.34 10.03 -1.41
N SER A 106 -20.56 9.37 -0.55
CA SER A 106 -20.88 9.28 0.88
C SER A 106 -20.93 10.66 1.53
N LEU A 107 -19.95 11.53 1.25
CA LEU A 107 -19.89 12.89 1.80
C LEU A 107 -21.02 13.77 1.27
N VAL A 108 -21.39 13.64 0.00
CA VAL A 108 -22.58 14.31 -0.57
C VAL A 108 -23.86 13.87 0.15
N GLY A 109 -23.94 12.59 0.53
CA GLY A 109 -25.04 12.04 1.34
C GLY A 109 -24.98 12.37 2.84
N GLY A 110 -24.02 13.20 3.28
CA GLY A 110 -23.87 13.58 4.70
C GLY A 110 -23.26 12.49 5.60
N VAL A 111 -22.74 11.41 5.03
CA VAL A 111 -22.11 10.30 5.74
C VAL A 111 -20.59 10.41 5.62
N GLU A 112 -19.91 10.55 6.75
CA GLU A 112 -18.46 10.64 6.82
C GLU A 112 -17.84 9.24 6.87
N THR A 113 -17.38 8.78 5.72
CA THR A 113 -16.57 7.55 5.60
C THR A 113 -15.08 7.89 5.71
N PRO A 114 -14.22 6.99 6.22
CA PRO A 114 -12.79 7.21 6.30
C PRO A 114 -12.07 7.08 4.95
N GLU A 115 -10.96 7.80 4.75
CA GLU A 115 -10.14 7.74 3.53
C GLU A 115 -9.36 6.42 3.52
N ASN A 116 -9.44 5.69 2.40
CA ASN A 116 -8.81 4.38 2.27
C ASN A 116 -7.38 4.41 1.76
N MET A 117 -6.98 5.46 1.03
CA MET A 117 -5.63 5.64 0.51
C MET A 117 -5.03 6.99 0.95
N PRO A 118 -4.82 7.20 2.27
CA PRO A 118 -4.33 8.46 2.82
C PRO A 118 -2.87 8.78 2.48
N ARG A 119 -2.08 7.80 2.00
CA ARG A 119 -0.68 8.00 1.63
C ARG A 119 -0.40 7.40 0.26
N CYS A 120 0.46 8.08 -0.49
CA CYS A 120 1.05 7.53 -1.71
C CYS A 120 2.00 6.37 -1.35
N ILE A 121 2.13 5.40 -2.25
CA ILE A 121 3.04 4.26 -2.13
C ILE A 121 4.49 4.70 -1.81
N ASN A 122 4.93 5.81 -2.39
CA ASN A 122 6.27 6.37 -2.15
C ASN A 122 6.40 7.15 -0.84
N ASN A 123 5.30 7.46 -0.16
CA ASN A 123 5.30 8.22 1.09
C ASN A 123 5.13 7.31 2.32
N CYS A 124 5.77 6.14 2.27
CA CYS A 124 5.73 5.12 3.31
C CYS A 124 7.16 4.64 3.61
N PRO A 125 7.75 4.99 4.76
CA PRO A 125 9.13 4.63 5.08
C PRO A 125 9.28 3.21 5.66
N ASP A 126 8.18 2.51 5.93
CA ASP A 126 8.15 1.18 6.54
C ASP A 126 6.90 0.39 6.06
N LEU A 127 6.97 -0.95 6.02
CA LEU A 127 5.87 -1.82 5.56
C LEU A 127 4.66 -1.65 6.45
N GLU A 128 4.85 -1.57 7.76
CA GLU A 128 3.72 -1.43 8.68
C GLU A 128 2.92 -0.14 8.39
N SER A 129 3.61 0.99 8.18
CA SER A 129 2.99 2.24 7.72
C SER A 129 2.30 2.08 6.37
N PHE A 130 2.96 1.42 5.40
CA PHE A 130 2.40 1.17 4.07
C PHE A 130 1.07 0.42 4.18
N TRP A 131 1.04 -0.74 4.83
CA TRP A 131 -0.16 -1.58 4.94
C TRP A 131 -1.27 -0.95 5.78
N LYS A 132 -0.94 -0.12 6.78
CA LYS A 132 -1.94 0.68 7.51
C LYS A 132 -2.59 1.75 6.64
N SER A 133 -1.85 2.29 5.67
CA SER A 133 -2.36 3.29 4.72
C SER A 133 -2.94 2.67 3.46
N TRP A 134 -2.60 1.43 3.11
CA TRP A 134 -3.18 0.72 1.98
C TRP A 134 -4.54 0.14 2.41
N HIS A 135 -5.61 0.66 1.83
CA HIS A 135 -6.98 0.24 2.12
C HIS A 135 -7.30 0.33 3.63
N ALA A 136 -7.09 1.52 4.20
CA ALA A 136 -7.07 1.75 5.65
C ALA A 136 -8.31 1.22 6.40
N SER A 137 -9.52 1.28 5.82
CA SER A 137 -10.72 0.71 6.45
C SER A 137 -10.67 -0.82 6.60
N PHE A 138 -10.20 -1.52 5.57
CA PHE A 138 -10.04 -2.96 5.57
C PHE A 138 -8.88 -3.39 6.46
N ASN A 139 -7.78 -2.64 6.48
CA ASN A 139 -6.71 -2.88 7.44
C ASN A 139 -7.24 -2.79 8.89
N ARG A 140 -8.02 -1.75 9.22
CA ARG A 140 -8.66 -1.64 10.55
C ARG A 140 -9.58 -2.83 10.86
N TRP A 141 -10.30 -3.34 9.86
CA TRP A 141 -11.11 -4.53 10.01
C TRP A 141 -10.26 -5.78 10.32
N LEU A 142 -9.24 -6.05 9.49
CA LEU A 142 -8.31 -7.17 9.68
C LEU A 142 -7.66 -7.12 11.05
N VAL A 143 -7.21 -5.93 11.46
CA VAL A 143 -6.60 -5.75 12.78
C VAL A 143 -7.58 -6.14 13.89
N ARG A 144 -8.82 -5.66 13.78
CA ARG A 144 -9.84 -5.85 14.83
C ARG A 144 -10.37 -7.27 14.93
N TYR A 145 -10.66 -7.90 13.79
CA TYR A 145 -11.41 -9.15 13.74
C TYR A 145 -10.55 -10.39 13.46
N VAL A 146 -9.30 -10.20 13.01
CA VAL A 146 -8.39 -11.32 12.73
C VAL A 146 -7.14 -11.19 13.60
N TYR A 147 -6.41 -10.08 13.49
CA TYR A 147 -5.11 -9.91 14.16
C TYR A 147 -5.20 -9.90 15.70
N ILE A 148 -6.11 -9.11 16.28
CA ILE A 148 -6.29 -9.03 17.74
C ILE A 148 -6.73 -10.37 18.34
N PRO A 149 -7.76 -11.06 17.82
CA PRO A 149 -8.16 -12.39 18.31
C PRO A 149 -7.05 -13.45 18.27
N LEU A 150 -6.11 -13.36 17.32
CA LEU A 150 -4.97 -14.28 17.19
C LEU A 150 -3.83 -14.02 18.19
N GLY A 151 -3.99 -13.06 19.10
CA GLY A 151 -2.99 -12.69 20.11
C GLY A 151 -2.19 -11.42 19.77
N GLY A 152 -2.54 -10.74 18.67
CA GLY A 152 -2.02 -9.42 18.30
C GLY A 152 -0.50 -9.33 18.37
N SER A 153 0.00 -8.31 19.08
CA SER A 153 1.43 -8.04 19.22
C SER A 153 2.22 -9.13 19.94
N ARG A 154 1.57 -9.98 20.77
CA ARG A 154 2.24 -11.09 21.48
C ARG A 154 2.65 -12.22 20.54
N ARG A 155 1.90 -12.42 19.45
CA ARG A 155 2.16 -13.43 18.41
C ARG A 155 2.31 -12.77 17.03
N LYS A 156 2.98 -11.61 16.97
CA LYS A 156 3.01 -10.73 15.78
C LYS A 156 3.35 -11.47 14.49
N LEU A 157 4.36 -12.35 14.51
CA LEU A 157 4.74 -13.14 13.32
C LEU A 157 3.59 -14.03 12.84
N ILE A 158 3.09 -14.93 13.69
CA ILE A 158 2.01 -15.87 13.33
C ILE A 158 0.75 -15.11 12.89
N SER A 159 0.37 -14.06 13.62
CA SER A 159 -0.79 -13.24 13.28
C SER A 159 -0.66 -12.56 11.92
N VAL A 160 0.54 -12.06 11.56
CA VAL A 160 0.80 -11.47 10.23
C VAL A 160 0.66 -12.52 9.14
N TRP A 161 1.25 -13.70 9.31
CA TRP A 161 1.15 -14.79 8.32
C TRP A 161 -0.30 -15.22 8.07
N ILE A 162 -1.09 -15.38 9.13
CA ILE A 162 -2.51 -15.75 9.02
C ILE A 162 -3.31 -14.62 8.33
N VAL A 163 -3.08 -13.36 8.71
CA VAL A 163 -3.77 -12.21 8.11
C VAL A 163 -3.48 -12.11 6.61
N PHE A 164 -2.22 -12.19 6.18
CA PHE A 164 -1.87 -12.11 4.76
C PHE A 164 -2.37 -13.31 3.96
N THR A 165 -2.37 -14.52 4.55
CA THR A 165 -2.96 -15.70 3.92
C THR A 165 -4.47 -15.53 3.75
N PHE A 166 -5.15 -15.02 4.77
CA PHE A 166 -6.58 -14.68 4.67
C PHE A 166 -6.84 -13.66 3.58
N VAL A 167 -6.01 -12.61 3.45
CA VAL A 167 -6.14 -11.60 2.39
C VAL A 167 -5.98 -12.21 1.00
N ALA A 168 -5.01 -13.11 0.81
CA ALA A 168 -4.84 -13.80 -0.47
C ALA A 168 -6.07 -14.62 -0.84
N VAL A 169 -6.55 -15.46 0.09
CA VAL A 169 -7.74 -16.30 -0.10
C VAL A 169 -9.01 -15.47 -0.30
N TRP A 170 -9.12 -14.32 0.38
CA TRP A 170 -10.26 -13.41 0.23
C TRP A 170 -10.33 -12.77 -1.17
N HIS A 171 -9.18 -12.55 -1.82
CA HIS A 171 -9.14 -12.01 -3.17
C HIS A 171 -9.42 -13.06 -4.23
N ASP A 172 -8.65 -14.15 -4.26
CA ASP A 172 -8.86 -15.31 -5.13
C ASP A 172 -7.94 -16.47 -4.71
N LEU A 173 -8.31 -17.72 -4.98
CA LEU A 173 -7.47 -18.89 -4.74
C LEU A 173 -6.46 -19.12 -5.87
N GLU A 174 -5.80 -18.05 -6.31
CA GLU A 174 -4.74 -18.13 -7.31
C GLU A 174 -3.37 -18.25 -6.65
N TRP A 175 -2.54 -19.17 -7.15
CA TRP A 175 -1.16 -19.38 -6.67
C TRP A 175 -0.29 -18.11 -6.70
N LYS A 176 -0.57 -17.18 -7.62
CA LYS A 176 0.12 -15.89 -7.70
C LYS A 176 -0.08 -15.04 -6.45
N LEU A 177 -1.30 -15.02 -5.90
CA LEU A 177 -1.67 -14.20 -4.74
C LEU A 177 -1.14 -14.81 -3.44
N ILE A 178 -1.19 -16.14 -3.31
CA ILE A 178 -0.62 -16.84 -2.16
C ILE A 178 0.90 -16.64 -2.12
N SER A 179 1.58 -16.81 -3.26
CA SER A 179 3.04 -16.60 -3.36
C SER A 179 3.43 -15.17 -3.00
N TRP A 180 2.67 -14.19 -3.50
CA TRP A 180 2.84 -12.78 -3.17
C TRP A 180 2.64 -12.49 -1.67
N ALA A 181 1.62 -13.08 -1.05
CA ALA A 181 1.32 -12.89 0.35
C ALA A 181 2.43 -13.46 1.25
N TRP A 182 2.92 -14.65 0.96
CA TRP A 182 4.01 -15.27 1.72
C TRP A 182 5.33 -14.55 1.52
N LEU A 183 5.64 -14.11 0.30
CA LEU A 183 6.82 -13.30 0.03
C LEU A 183 6.76 -11.96 0.80
N THR A 184 5.58 -11.34 0.86
CA THR A 184 5.36 -10.14 1.69
C THR A 184 5.56 -10.43 3.18
N CYS A 185 5.09 -11.57 3.68
CA CYS A 185 5.32 -11.99 5.06
C CYS A 185 6.80 -12.17 5.38
N LEU A 186 7.57 -12.78 4.47
CA LEU A 186 9.02 -12.93 4.62
C LEU A 186 9.70 -11.57 4.74
N PHE A 187 9.31 -10.59 3.92
CA PHE A 187 9.85 -9.23 3.99
C PHE A 187 9.44 -8.45 5.24
N PHE A 188 8.32 -8.82 5.88
CA PHE A 188 7.94 -8.25 7.18
C PHE A 188 8.84 -8.70 8.34
N VAL A 189 9.47 -9.87 8.26
CA VAL A 189 10.24 -10.43 9.37
C VAL A 189 11.42 -9.52 9.76
N PRO A 190 12.31 -9.10 8.82
CA PRO A 190 13.42 -8.21 9.16
C PRO A 190 12.95 -6.89 9.79
N GLU A 191 11.87 -6.29 9.28
CA GLU A 191 11.33 -5.05 9.83
C GLU A 191 10.85 -5.23 11.28
N ILE A 192 10.15 -6.32 11.57
CA ILE A 192 9.68 -6.62 12.93
C ILE A 192 10.85 -6.82 13.88
N VAL A 193 11.87 -7.57 13.45
CA VAL A 193 13.08 -7.83 14.23
C VAL A 193 13.84 -6.53 14.51
N ILE A 194 14.09 -5.71 13.49
CA ILE A 194 14.81 -4.43 13.62
C ILE A 194 14.05 -3.47 14.54
N LYS A 195 12.73 -3.32 14.37
CA LYS A 195 11.91 -2.46 15.26
C LYS A 195 11.91 -2.95 16.70
N SER A 196 11.91 -4.27 16.91
CA SER A 196 11.97 -4.85 18.26
C SER A 196 13.30 -4.54 18.96
N PHE A 197 14.42 -4.65 18.25
CA PHE A 197 15.74 -4.29 18.81
C PHE A 197 15.90 -2.78 18.99
N SER A 198 15.43 -1.99 18.02
CA SER A 198 15.54 -0.53 18.02
C SER A 198 14.78 0.13 19.18
N ASN A 199 13.61 -0.38 19.56
CA ASN A 199 12.83 0.22 20.65
C ASN A 199 13.53 0.15 22.01
N ASN A 200 14.50 -0.74 22.17
CA ASN A 200 15.32 -0.87 23.37
C ASN A 200 16.57 0.03 23.36
N PHE A 201 16.91 0.60 22.20
CA PHE A 201 18.13 1.39 22.02
C PHE A 201 17.84 2.89 22.11
N GLN A 202 17.89 3.45 23.31
CA GLN A 202 17.84 4.91 23.50
C GLN A 202 19.23 5.51 23.29
N ALA A 203 19.50 5.98 22.07
CA ALA A 203 20.75 6.68 21.77
C ALA A 203 20.83 8.01 22.52
N LYS A 204 21.62 8.06 23.60
CA LYS A 204 21.85 9.26 24.42
C LYS A 204 22.78 10.29 23.75
N SER A 205 23.65 9.88 22.82
CA SER A 205 24.61 10.76 22.14
C SER A 205 24.08 11.29 20.79
N THR A 206 24.53 12.49 20.40
CA THR A 206 24.18 13.10 19.10
C THR A 206 24.62 12.23 17.91
N LEU A 207 25.82 11.64 17.99
CA LEU A 207 26.31 10.69 16.99
C LEU A 207 25.48 9.41 16.94
N GLY A 208 25.07 8.88 18.11
CA GLY A 208 24.22 7.71 18.18
C GLY A 208 22.85 7.93 17.54
N ARG A 209 22.26 9.12 17.71
CA ARG A 209 21.02 9.51 17.02
C ARG A 209 21.19 9.58 15.50
N PHE A 210 22.32 10.10 15.02
CA PHE A 210 22.62 10.15 13.59
C PHE A 210 22.76 8.74 12.99
N ILE A 211 23.58 7.87 13.62
CA ILE A 211 23.76 6.48 13.17
C ILE A 211 22.43 5.73 13.19
N HIS A 212 21.66 5.86 14.26
CA HIS A 212 20.34 5.25 14.36
C HIS A 212 19.40 5.71 13.23
N ARG A 213 19.42 6.99 12.89
CA ARG A 213 18.64 7.56 11.78
C ARG A 213 19.07 6.97 10.44
N GLU A 214 20.37 6.93 10.14
CA GLU A 214 20.87 6.37 8.88
C GLU A 214 20.51 4.88 8.76
N LEU A 215 20.62 4.11 9.85
CA LEU A 215 20.17 2.72 9.88
C LEU A 215 18.67 2.59 9.61
N CYS A 216 17.84 3.48 10.16
CA CYS A 216 16.39 3.50 9.87
C CYS A 216 16.10 3.84 8.40
N VAL A 217 16.86 4.76 7.79
CA VAL A 217 16.72 5.12 6.38
C VAL A 217 17.10 3.95 5.48
N ILE A 218 18.23 3.29 5.76
CA ILE A 218 18.67 2.08 5.04
C ILE A 218 17.62 0.97 5.17
N ALA A 219 17.12 0.72 6.39
CA ALA A 219 16.08 -0.29 6.62
C ALA A 219 14.79 0.03 5.85
N GLY A 220 14.41 1.32 5.77
CA GLY A 220 13.28 1.78 4.96
C GLY A 220 13.50 1.58 3.45
N ALA A 221 14.70 1.86 2.94
CA ALA A 221 15.04 1.64 1.53
C ALA A 221 15.01 0.15 1.15
N VAL A 222 15.56 -0.72 2.01
CA VAL A 222 15.48 -2.19 1.85
C VAL A 222 14.03 -2.64 1.85
N THR A 223 13.22 -2.10 2.76
CA THR A 223 11.79 -2.39 2.88
C THR A 223 11.02 -2.01 1.61
N VAL A 224 11.20 -0.80 1.10
CA VAL A 224 10.55 -0.33 -0.14
C VAL A 224 10.98 -1.19 -1.33
N SER A 225 12.28 -1.50 -1.44
CA SER A 225 12.81 -2.38 -2.47
C SER A 225 12.18 -3.78 -2.41
N SER A 226 12.06 -4.33 -1.20
CA SER A 226 11.47 -5.64 -0.96
C SER A 226 9.99 -5.68 -1.33
N LEU A 227 9.22 -4.65 -0.97
CA LEU A 227 7.82 -4.52 -1.38
C LEU A 227 7.69 -4.42 -2.90
N MET A 228 8.58 -3.69 -3.56
CA MET A 228 8.58 -3.61 -5.02
C MET A 228 8.86 -4.96 -5.66
N VAL A 229 9.84 -5.72 -5.13
CA VAL A 229 10.13 -7.09 -5.58
C VAL A 229 8.94 -8.03 -5.34
N ALA A 230 8.29 -7.97 -4.17
CA ALA A 230 7.11 -8.78 -3.88
C ALA A 230 6.02 -8.54 -4.93
N ASN A 231 5.73 -7.28 -5.22
CA ASN A 231 4.70 -6.92 -6.19
C ASN A 231 5.09 -7.22 -7.64
N LEU A 232 6.36 -7.07 -8.01
CA LEU A 232 6.89 -7.54 -9.29
C LEU A 232 6.64 -9.04 -9.47
N VAL A 233 6.95 -9.84 -8.46
CA VAL A 233 6.69 -11.29 -8.49
C VAL A 233 5.19 -11.60 -8.56
N GLY A 234 4.37 -10.89 -7.77
CA GLY A 234 2.93 -11.14 -7.69
C GLY A 234 2.15 -10.75 -8.94
N TYR A 235 2.46 -9.61 -9.55
CA TYR A 235 1.63 -8.98 -10.58
C TYR A 235 2.27 -8.92 -11.97
N VAL A 236 3.59 -9.06 -12.09
CA VAL A 236 4.30 -8.94 -13.38
C VAL A 236 4.86 -10.28 -13.85
N VAL A 237 5.63 -10.94 -12.99
CA VAL A 237 6.46 -12.11 -13.35
C VAL A 237 5.74 -13.43 -13.09
N GLY A 238 4.99 -13.51 -12.00
CA GLY A 238 4.36 -14.74 -11.50
C GLY A 238 5.35 -15.73 -10.86
N PRO A 239 4.86 -16.77 -10.18
CA PRO A 239 5.72 -17.74 -9.47
C PRO A 239 6.72 -18.46 -10.39
N SER A 240 6.28 -18.81 -11.61
CA SER A 240 7.11 -19.49 -12.61
C SER A 240 8.28 -18.65 -13.13
N GLY A 241 8.17 -17.32 -13.07
CA GLY A 241 9.20 -16.42 -13.58
C GLY A 241 10.26 -16.04 -12.56
N ILE A 242 10.13 -16.42 -11.29
CA ILE A 242 11.08 -16.05 -10.22
C ILE A 242 12.50 -16.52 -10.55
N LYS A 243 12.68 -17.76 -11.00
CA LYS A 243 14.02 -18.29 -11.34
C LYS A 243 14.68 -17.49 -12.47
N VAL A 244 13.90 -17.15 -13.51
CA VAL A 244 14.35 -16.36 -14.65
C VAL A 244 14.70 -14.93 -14.24
N LEU A 245 13.90 -14.34 -13.35
CA LEU A 245 14.17 -13.03 -12.80
C LEU A 245 15.46 -13.05 -11.98
N MET A 246 15.64 -14.01 -11.07
CA MET A 246 16.84 -14.10 -10.24
C MET A 246 18.10 -14.29 -11.07
N SER A 247 18.08 -15.16 -12.09
CA SER A 247 19.24 -15.34 -12.97
C SER A 247 19.62 -14.08 -13.74
N ARG A 248 18.63 -13.24 -14.09
CA ARG A 248 18.86 -11.95 -14.77
C ARG A 248 19.31 -10.84 -13.82
N MET A 249 18.76 -10.78 -12.61
CA MET A 249 19.13 -9.79 -11.59
C MET A 249 20.54 -10.00 -11.02
N LEU A 250 21.03 -11.25 -11.04
CA LEU A 250 22.37 -11.60 -10.58
C LEU A 250 23.45 -11.47 -11.68
N HIS A 251 23.06 -11.11 -12.91
CA HIS A 251 24.03 -10.83 -13.96
C HIS A 251 24.83 -9.56 -13.64
N LYS A 252 26.11 -9.51 -14.02
CA LYS A 252 27.00 -8.38 -13.70
C LYS A 252 26.46 -7.04 -14.20
N ASP A 253 25.75 -7.04 -15.32
CA ASP A 253 25.18 -5.83 -15.94
C ASP A 253 23.95 -5.29 -15.19
N ALA A 254 23.32 -6.11 -14.35
CA ALA A 254 22.16 -5.72 -13.54
C ALA A 254 22.54 -5.03 -12.23
N LEU A 255 23.74 -5.29 -11.70
CA LEU A 255 24.19 -4.75 -10.41
C LEU A 255 24.25 -3.22 -10.37
N PRO A 256 24.77 -2.51 -11.40
CA PRO A 256 24.73 -1.05 -11.41
C PRO A 256 23.31 -0.50 -11.40
N ALA A 257 22.40 -1.11 -12.17
CA ALA A 257 20.99 -0.71 -12.21
C ALA A 257 20.30 -0.90 -10.84
N LEU A 258 20.54 -2.03 -10.18
CA LEU A 258 20.06 -2.28 -8.82
C LEU A 258 20.60 -1.25 -7.82
N GLY A 259 21.88 -0.90 -7.93
CA GLY A 259 22.52 0.12 -7.09
C GLY A 259 21.89 1.51 -7.27
N ILE A 260 21.60 1.90 -8.51
CA ILE A 260 20.91 3.17 -8.82
C ILE A 260 19.51 3.18 -8.20
N ILE A 261 18.73 2.11 -8.41
CA ILE A 261 17.36 1.98 -7.89
C ILE A 261 17.36 2.07 -6.36
N PHE A 262 18.25 1.32 -5.70
CA PHE A 262 18.36 1.35 -4.25
C PHE A 262 18.75 2.73 -3.74
N SER A 263 19.69 3.41 -4.42
CA SER A 263 20.10 4.78 -4.08
C SER A 263 18.95 5.77 -4.21
N THR A 264 18.11 5.63 -5.24
CA THR A 264 16.89 6.45 -5.40
C THR A 264 15.92 6.25 -4.24
N PHE A 265 15.64 5.02 -3.83
CA PHE A 265 14.78 4.76 -2.66
C PHE A 265 15.39 5.24 -1.36
N TYR A 266 16.70 5.10 -1.19
CA TYR A 266 17.41 5.62 -0.04
C TYR A 266 17.26 7.15 0.07
N VAL A 267 17.47 7.89 -1.02
CA VAL A 267 17.26 9.35 -1.05
C VAL A 267 15.80 9.69 -0.77
N GLY A 268 14.85 8.96 -1.38
CA GLY A 268 13.41 9.15 -1.15
C GLY A 268 13.02 8.95 0.32
N VAL A 269 13.46 7.86 0.94
CA VAL A 269 13.21 7.58 2.36
C VAL A 269 13.86 8.65 3.25
N LYS A 270 15.09 9.07 2.93
CA LYS A 270 15.78 10.13 3.66
C LYS A 270 14.99 11.45 3.64
N LEU A 271 14.44 11.81 2.47
CA LEU A 271 13.56 12.97 2.32
C LEU A 271 12.28 12.84 3.15
N ILE A 272 11.65 11.66 3.21
CA ILE A 272 10.47 11.42 4.07
C ILE A 272 10.80 11.67 5.53
N PHE A 273 11.93 11.16 6.03
CA PHE A 273 12.36 11.40 7.40
C PHE A 273 12.64 12.89 7.65
N HIS A 274 13.26 13.58 6.69
CA HIS A 274 13.52 15.02 6.80
C HIS A 274 12.22 15.84 6.87
N ILE A 275 11.26 15.58 5.99
CA ILE A 275 9.94 16.25 6.00
C ILE A 275 9.19 15.95 7.31
N ARG A 276 9.30 14.74 7.86
CA ARG A 276 8.66 14.39 9.14
C ARG A 276 9.24 15.17 10.32
N ASP A 277 10.55 15.41 10.31
CA ASP A 277 11.20 16.20 11.36
C ASP A 277 10.81 17.66 11.25
N ALA A 278 10.79 18.22 10.03
CA ALA A 278 10.38 19.60 9.76
C ALA A 278 8.91 19.91 10.13
N ARG A 279 8.04 18.90 10.20
CA ARG A 279 6.65 19.06 10.66
C ARG A 279 6.50 19.03 12.19
N LYS A 280 7.54 18.62 12.92
CA LYS A 280 7.53 18.54 14.39
C LYS A 280 8.11 19.80 15.04
N THR A 281 8.90 20.57 14.28
CA THR A 281 9.39 21.91 14.61
C THR A 281 8.35 22.96 14.24
#